data_AF-A0A9D8VSD3-F1
#
_entry.id   AF-A0A9D8VSD3-F1
#
_cell.length_a   1.000
_cell.length_b   1.000
_cell.length_c   1.000
_cell.angle_alpha   90.00
_cell.angle_beta   90.00
_cell.angle_gamma   90.00
#
_symmetry.space_group_name_H-M   'P 1'
#
loop_
_entity.id
_entity.type
_entity.pdbx_description
1 polymer ?
#
loop_
_entity_poly.entity_id
_entity_poly.type
_entity_poly.pdbx_seq_one_letter_code
_entity_poly.pdbx_strand_id
1 'polypeptide(L)'
;METEKLQDYTTDLYALLKHTQKVIKTQKSSSKVDHTKAVDLLHDIDVALTEQLNEFDGMEALLNDGTASTIKKKLATVSGSLAGLMDTQREDPVSKMLRDDYTALSMIASGYTMLHTAALGAGEDHLAEFTKSSLTTIAALITETSRVMPHVVANELDVEQIAEAAETNTQECWNPETMMAEA
;
A
#
# COMPACT_ATOMS: atom_id res chain seq x y z
N MET A 1 24.71 8.29 -9.60
CA MET A 1 23.57 8.84 -8.85
C MET A 1 24.04 9.11 -7.42
N GLU A 2 23.62 10.21 -6.79
CA GLU A 2 23.98 10.46 -5.38
C GLU A 2 23.30 9.41 -4.49
N THR A 3 24.10 8.62 -3.75
CA THR A 3 23.64 7.58 -2.82
C THR A 3 22.60 8.10 -1.82
N GLU A 4 22.65 9.39 -1.49
CA GLU A 4 21.73 10.09 -0.61
C GLU A 4 20.27 10.02 -1.08
N LYS A 5 20.00 10.14 -2.39
CA LYS A 5 18.62 10.06 -2.93
C LYS A 5 18.02 8.66 -2.82
N LEU A 6 18.84 7.62 -3.01
CA LEU A 6 18.40 6.23 -2.86
C LEU A 6 18.02 5.95 -1.39
N GLN A 7 18.81 6.50 -0.45
CA GLN A 7 18.55 6.38 0.98
C GLN A 7 17.28 7.11 1.40
N ASP A 8 17.03 8.30 0.87
CA ASP A 8 15.82 9.06 1.16
C ASP A 8 14.57 8.33 0.66
N TYR A 9 14.55 7.87 -0.61
CA TYR A 9 13.42 7.07 -1.13
C TYR A 9 13.18 5.78 -0.35
N THR A 10 14.26 5.11 0.07
CA THR A 10 14.17 3.90 0.90
C THR A 10 13.55 4.21 2.27
N THR A 11 14.02 5.29 2.92
CA THR A 11 13.56 5.69 4.25
C THR A 11 12.10 6.09 4.23
N ASP A 12 11.70 6.91 3.26
CA ASP A 12 10.34 7.42 3.12
C ASP A 12 9.35 6.29 2.83
N LEU A 13 9.69 5.38 1.91
CA LEU A 13 8.83 4.24 1.58
C LEU A 13 8.69 3.28 2.75
N TYR A 14 9.78 2.96 3.45
CA TYR A 14 9.71 2.13 4.65
C TYR A 14 8.80 2.74 5.72
N ALA A 15 8.94 4.04 5.98
CA ALA A 15 8.11 4.74 6.95
C ALA A 15 6.63 4.69 6.57
N LEU A 16 6.31 4.88 5.28
CA LEU A 16 4.95 4.75 4.75
C LEU A 16 4.39 3.33 4.95
N LEU A 17 5.13 2.29 4.56
CA LEU A 17 4.73 0.89 4.73
C LEU A 17 4.43 0.56 6.19
N LYS A 18 5.31 0.98 7.10
CA LYS A 18 5.16 0.72 8.54
C LYS A 18 3.95 1.43 9.13
N HIS A 19 3.69 2.66 8.70
CA HIS A 19 2.51 3.39 9.12
C HIS A 19 1.22 2.72 8.62
N THR A 20 1.15 2.42 7.32
CA THR A 20 0.00 1.76 6.71
C THR A 20 -0.26 0.41 7.37
N GLN A 21 0.76 -0.40 7.62
CA GLN A 21 0.59 -1.69 8.32
C GLN A 21 -0.01 -1.50 9.72
N LYS A 22 0.41 -0.47 10.47
CA LYS A 22 -0.19 -0.17 11.78
C LYS A 22 -1.67 0.20 11.66
N VAL A 23 -2.04 0.98 10.64
CA VAL A 23 -3.44 1.34 10.37
C VAL A 23 -4.24 0.07 10.04
N ILE A 24 -3.78 -0.75 9.09
CA ILE A 24 -4.42 -2.01 8.70
C ILE A 24 -4.62 -2.94 9.91
N LYS A 25 -3.60 -3.13 10.75
CA LYS A 25 -3.72 -3.93 11.99
C LYS A 25 -4.78 -3.40 12.95
N THR A 26 -4.90 -2.08 13.05
CA THR A 26 -5.93 -1.43 13.88
C THR A 26 -7.32 -1.70 13.30
N GLN A 27 -7.49 -1.54 11.99
CA GLN A 27 -8.75 -1.79 11.29
C GLN A 27 -9.19 -3.26 11.40
N LYS A 28 -8.27 -4.24 11.25
CA LYS A 28 -8.55 -5.68 11.42
C LYS A 28 -9.09 -6.04 12.80
N SER A 29 -8.72 -5.27 13.83
CA SER A 29 -9.21 -5.48 15.19
C SER A 29 -10.56 -4.81 15.47
N SER A 30 -11.06 -4.00 14.53
CA SER A 30 -12.34 -3.31 14.65
C SER A 30 -13.50 -4.27 14.42
N SER A 31 -14.46 -4.28 15.35
CA SER A 31 -15.71 -5.04 15.19
C SER A 31 -16.59 -4.54 14.04
N LYS A 32 -16.27 -3.39 13.43
CA LYS A 32 -16.97 -2.85 12.27
C LYS A 32 -16.61 -3.56 10.97
N VAL A 33 -15.44 -4.21 10.90
CA VAL A 33 -15.04 -4.95 9.71
C VAL A 33 -15.55 -6.39 9.87
N ASP A 34 -16.79 -6.62 9.44
CA ASP A 34 -17.46 -7.92 9.51
C ASP A 34 -17.76 -8.52 8.12
N HIS A 35 -17.77 -7.69 7.08
CA HIS A 35 -17.91 -8.16 5.69
C HIS A 35 -16.72 -9.05 5.29
N THR A 36 -17.00 -10.33 4.97
CA THR A 36 -15.95 -11.35 4.75
C THR A 36 -14.90 -10.94 3.72
N LYS A 37 -15.31 -10.38 2.57
CA LYS A 37 -14.35 -9.91 1.55
C LYS A 37 -13.42 -8.79 2.06
N ALA A 38 -13.91 -7.93 2.96
CA ALA A 38 -13.08 -6.87 3.54
C ALA A 38 -12.10 -7.44 4.57
N VAL A 39 -12.53 -8.41 5.38
CA VAL A 39 -11.67 -9.12 6.33
C VAL A 39 -10.52 -9.83 5.61
N ASP A 40 -10.82 -10.56 4.53
CA ASP A 40 -9.84 -11.28 3.74
C ASP A 40 -8.85 -10.31 3.07
N LEU A 41 -9.36 -9.25 2.44
CA LEU A 41 -8.51 -8.21 1.83
C LEU A 41 -7.56 -7.55 2.84
N LEU A 42 -8.05 -7.16 4.02
CA LEU A 42 -7.19 -6.57 5.06
C LEU A 42 -6.16 -7.59 5.58
N HIS A 43 -6.50 -8.88 5.61
CA HIS A 43 -5.54 -9.92 5.91
C HIS A 43 -4.41 -9.96 4.90
N ASP A 44 -4.73 -10.00 3.60
CA ASP A 44 -3.76 -10.07 2.51
C ASP A 44 -2.87 -8.81 2.47
N ILE A 45 -3.44 -7.62 2.70
CA ILE A 45 -2.66 -6.38 2.82
C ILE A 45 -1.68 -6.47 4.00
N ASP A 46 -2.12 -6.92 5.18
CA ASP A 46 -1.26 -7.04 6.36
C ASP A 46 -0.11 -8.04 6.13
N VAL A 47 -0.39 -9.18 5.48
CA VAL A 47 0.62 -10.17 5.11
C VAL A 47 1.65 -9.54 4.17
N ALA A 48 1.21 -8.94 3.07
CA ALA A 48 2.10 -8.35 2.07
C ALA A 48 2.99 -7.24 2.68
N LEU A 49 2.40 -6.33 3.48
CA LEU A 49 3.17 -5.28 4.14
C LEU A 49 4.16 -5.84 5.17
N THR A 50 3.79 -6.91 5.87
CA THR A 50 4.69 -7.58 6.83
C THR A 50 5.90 -8.20 6.11
N GLU A 51 5.66 -8.93 5.01
CA GLU A 51 6.72 -9.54 4.22
C GLU A 51 7.68 -8.50 3.65
N GLN A 52 7.14 -7.42 3.07
CA GLN A 52 7.93 -6.32 2.52
C GLN A 52 8.77 -5.59 3.57
N LEU A 53 8.22 -5.34 4.76
CA LEU A 53 8.95 -4.74 5.88
C LEU A 53 10.08 -5.65 6.38
N ASN A 54 9.82 -6.96 6.50
CA ASN A 54 10.83 -7.93 6.88
C ASN A 54 11.98 -8.01 5.87
N GLU A 55 11.65 -7.91 4.57
CA GLU A 55 12.67 -7.92 3.52
C GLU A 55 13.51 -6.64 3.55
N PHE A 56 12.90 -5.46 3.73
CA PHE A 56 13.64 -4.22 3.98
C PHE A 56 14.56 -4.32 5.21
N ASP A 57 14.06 -4.89 6.31
CA ASP A 57 14.86 -5.09 7.54
C ASP A 57 16.02 -6.08 7.31
N GLY A 58 15.86 -7.05 6.41
CA GLY A 58 16.88 -8.01 6.02
C GLY A 58 17.96 -7.47 5.07
N MET A 59 17.71 -6.33 4.40
CA MET A 59 18.64 -5.70 3.46
C MET A 59 19.76 -4.88 4.15
N GLU A 60 20.18 -5.24 5.36
CA GLU A 60 21.25 -4.55 6.12
C GLU A 60 22.57 -4.46 5.33
N ALA A 61 22.85 -5.41 4.43
CA ALA A 61 24.08 -5.47 3.62
C ALA A 61 24.10 -4.50 2.43
N LEU A 62 22.93 -4.12 1.89
CA LEU A 62 22.80 -3.12 0.81
C LEU A 62 23.02 -1.69 1.31
N LEU A 63 22.86 -1.51 2.61
CA LEU A 63 22.88 -0.22 3.29
C LEU A 63 24.15 -0.14 4.16
N ASN A 64 25.31 -0.28 3.51
CA ASN A 64 26.67 -0.07 4.03
C ASN A 64 26.67 0.57 5.43
N ASP A 65 27.09 -0.16 6.47
CA ASP A 65 26.98 0.02 7.95
C ASP A 65 26.55 1.42 8.52
N GLY A 66 27.02 2.52 7.92
CA GLY A 66 26.56 3.88 8.21
C GLY A 66 25.13 4.21 7.74
N THR A 67 24.59 3.51 6.75
CA THR A 67 23.29 3.76 6.12
C THR A 67 22.18 3.00 6.83
N ALA A 68 22.37 1.73 7.16
CA ALA A 68 21.43 1.00 8.01
C ALA A 68 21.26 1.68 9.38
N SER A 69 22.35 2.19 9.96
CA SER A 69 22.28 2.99 11.20
C SER A 69 21.65 4.37 10.99
N THR A 70 21.89 5.04 9.85
CA THR A 70 21.23 6.31 9.50
C THR A 70 19.75 6.14 9.16
N ILE A 71 19.35 5.05 8.51
CA ILE A 71 17.95 4.69 8.26
C ILE A 71 17.30 4.33 9.59
N LYS A 72 17.87 3.44 10.41
CA LYS A 72 17.35 3.15 11.76
C LYS A 72 17.23 4.43 12.62
N LYS A 73 18.18 5.37 12.51
CA LYS A 73 18.17 6.66 13.21
C LYS A 73 17.17 7.67 12.61
N LYS A 74 17.08 7.77 11.27
CA LYS A 74 16.11 8.59 10.55
C LYS A 74 14.69 8.07 10.81
N LEU A 75 14.47 6.75 10.84
CA LEU A 75 13.23 6.09 11.22
C LEU A 75 12.82 6.36 12.66
N ALA A 76 13.79 6.42 13.60
CA ALA A 76 13.51 6.85 14.96
C ALA A 76 13.08 8.34 15.03
N THR A 77 13.56 9.17 14.10
CA THR A 77 13.17 10.59 13.97
C THR A 77 11.97 10.86 13.05
N VAL A 78 11.60 9.95 12.14
CA VAL A 78 10.36 9.98 11.33
C VAL A 78 9.15 9.54 12.17
N SER A 79 9.23 9.75 13.48
CA SER A 79 8.06 9.88 14.35
C SER A 79 7.28 11.18 14.11
N GLY A 80 7.82 12.10 13.29
CA GLY A 80 7.39 13.51 13.25
C GLY A 80 6.68 14.07 12.01
N SER A 81 6.52 13.35 10.88
CA SER A 81 5.85 13.97 9.70
C SER A 81 4.94 13.02 8.90
N LEU A 82 4.02 12.36 9.60
CA LEU A 82 2.76 11.89 8.99
C LEU A 82 1.56 12.69 9.54
N ALA A 83 1.83 13.89 10.07
CA ALA A 83 0.86 14.82 10.63
C ALA A 83 -0.11 15.31 9.53
N GLY A 84 -1.03 14.44 9.13
CA GLY A 84 -2.01 14.75 8.09
C GLY A 84 -2.86 13.56 7.61
N LEU A 85 -2.43 12.30 7.77
CA LEU A 85 -3.24 11.19 7.27
C LEU A 85 -3.86 10.33 8.38
N MET A 86 -5.17 10.57 8.50
CA MET A 86 -6.23 9.68 9.00
C MET A 86 -6.24 9.43 10.51
N ASP A 87 -6.91 10.36 11.18
CA ASP A 87 -7.47 10.20 12.52
C ASP A 87 -8.51 9.07 12.50
N THR A 88 -8.12 7.85 12.90
CA THR A 88 -8.96 6.63 12.89
C THR A 88 -9.98 6.59 14.03
N GLN A 89 -10.38 7.74 14.58
CA GLN A 89 -11.42 7.87 15.62
C GLN A 89 -12.79 8.29 15.07
N ARG A 90 -13.09 8.00 13.80
CA ARG A 90 -14.39 8.34 13.21
C ARG A 90 -15.37 7.15 13.21
N GLU A 91 -16.64 7.48 13.40
CA GLU A 91 -17.84 6.67 13.11
C GLU A 91 -17.98 6.33 11.61
N ASP A 92 -16.89 6.26 10.85
CA ASP A 92 -16.93 6.14 9.40
C ASP A 92 -17.24 4.69 8.94
N PRO A 93 -17.98 4.53 7.82
CA PRO A 93 -18.25 3.21 7.20
C PRO A 93 -16.97 2.49 6.74
N VAL A 94 -17.04 1.16 6.65
CA VAL A 94 -15.95 0.28 6.16
C VAL A 94 -15.54 0.66 4.73
N SER A 95 -16.49 1.07 3.88
CA SER A 95 -16.19 1.54 2.52
C SER A 95 -15.22 2.73 2.48
N LYS A 96 -15.32 3.67 3.45
CA LYS A 96 -14.39 4.79 3.55
C LYS A 96 -13.00 4.34 4.02
N MET A 97 -12.95 3.34 4.90
CA MET A 97 -11.69 2.72 5.32
C MET A 97 -10.99 2.09 4.11
N LEU A 98 -11.70 1.28 3.32
CA LEU A 98 -11.14 0.67 2.11
C LEU A 98 -10.69 1.71 1.06
N ARG A 99 -11.38 2.83 0.93
CA ARG A 99 -10.94 3.95 0.08
C ARG A 99 -9.62 4.56 0.58
N ASP A 100 -9.48 4.70 1.89
CA ASP A 100 -8.27 5.24 2.49
C ASP A 100 -7.10 4.27 2.32
N ASP A 101 -7.35 2.96 2.48
CA ASP A 101 -6.37 1.90 2.21
C ASP A 101 -5.96 1.89 0.74
N TYR A 102 -6.93 1.99 -0.18
CA TYR A 102 -6.68 2.12 -1.62
C TYR A 102 -5.74 3.29 -1.94
N THR A 103 -5.95 4.44 -1.30
CA THR A 103 -5.12 5.63 -1.48
C THR A 103 -3.72 5.40 -0.92
N ALA A 104 -3.59 4.80 0.26
CA ALA A 104 -2.31 4.46 0.86
C ALA A 104 -1.52 3.46 0.00
N LEU A 105 -2.16 2.41 -0.51
CA LEU A 105 -1.56 1.43 -1.42
C LEU A 105 -1.09 2.09 -2.72
N SER A 106 -1.88 3.01 -3.29
CA SER A 106 -1.49 3.77 -4.49
C SER A 106 -0.27 4.67 -4.24
N MET A 107 -0.18 5.26 -3.05
CA MET A 107 1.00 6.03 -2.64
C MET A 107 2.22 5.12 -2.45
N ILE A 108 2.06 3.94 -1.87
CA ILE A 108 3.10 2.91 -1.75
C ILE A 108 3.58 2.46 -3.14
N ALA A 109 2.68 2.19 -4.08
CA ALA A 109 3.02 1.82 -5.45
C ALA A 109 3.85 2.90 -6.16
N SER A 110 3.49 4.17 -5.94
CA SER A 110 4.27 5.31 -6.44
C SER A 110 5.66 5.36 -5.80
N GLY A 111 5.76 5.13 -4.48
CA GLY A 111 7.03 5.06 -3.77
C GLY A 111 7.93 3.91 -4.28
N TYR A 112 7.37 2.71 -4.50
CA TYR A 112 8.10 1.60 -5.11
C TYR A 112 8.56 1.93 -6.52
N THR A 113 7.75 2.61 -7.33
CA THR A 113 8.13 3.04 -8.68
C THR A 113 9.35 3.98 -8.64
N MET A 114 9.34 4.95 -7.72
CA MET A 114 10.45 5.88 -7.52
C MET A 114 11.71 5.15 -7.04
N LEU A 115 11.57 4.28 -6.04
CA LEU A 115 12.70 3.52 -5.49
C LEU A 115 13.28 2.53 -6.49
N HIS A 116 12.44 1.83 -7.26
CA HIS A 116 12.86 0.93 -8.32
C HIS A 116 13.70 1.65 -9.38
N THR A 117 13.22 2.83 -9.80
CA THR A 117 13.94 3.68 -10.77
C THR A 117 15.30 4.11 -10.22
N ALA A 118 15.37 4.50 -8.95
CA ALA A 118 16.62 4.84 -8.29
C ALA A 118 17.55 3.63 -8.18
N ALA A 119 17.04 2.46 -7.78
CA ALA A 119 17.82 1.23 -7.65
C ALA A 119 18.48 0.82 -8.98
N LEU A 120 17.73 0.85 -10.09
CA LEU A 120 18.28 0.64 -11.44
C LEU A 120 19.36 1.68 -11.78
N GLY A 121 19.12 2.96 -11.46
CA GLY A 121 20.08 4.04 -11.68
C GLY A 121 21.37 3.94 -10.85
N ALA A 122 21.34 3.20 -9.73
CA ALA A 122 22.52 2.90 -8.90
C ALA A 122 23.24 1.61 -9.31
N GLY A 123 22.61 0.75 -10.11
CA GLY A 123 23.10 -0.62 -10.34
C GLY A 123 22.90 -1.56 -9.16
N GLU A 124 21.91 -1.28 -8.29
CA GLU A 124 21.57 -2.11 -7.13
C GLU A 124 20.53 -3.17 -7.52
N ASP A 125 20.97 -4.20 -8.25
CA ASP A 125 20.09 -5.20 -8.88
C ASP A 125 19.16 -5.91 -7.89
N HIS A 126 19.65 -6.23 -6.69
CA HIS A 126 18.84 -6.90 -5.65
C HIS A 126 17.70 -6.00 -5.16
N LEU A 127 17.97 -4.70 -4.95
CA LEU A 127 16.93 -3.74 -4.56
C LEU A 127 15.95 -3.47 -5.71
N ALA A 128 16.44 -3.45 -6.95
CA ALA A 128 15.60 -3.30 -8.13
C ALA A 128 14.62 -4.48 -8.29
N GLU A 129 15.07 -5.72 -8.11
CA GLU A 129 14.19 -6.89 -8.20
C GLU A 129 13.15 -6.91 -7.07
N PHE A 130 13.57 -6.64 -5.83
CA PHE A 130 12.67 -6.55 -4.69
C PHE A 130 11.56 -5.50 -4.90
N THR A 131 11.94 -4.29 -5.32
CA THR A 131 10.97 -3.21 -5.53
C THR A 131 9.98 -3.53 -6.64
N LYS A 132 10.41 -4.22 -7.70
CA LYS A 132 9.53 -4.69 -8.78
C LYS A 132 8.55 -5.76 -8.30
N SER A 133 9.04 -6.76 -7.57
CA SER A 133 8.21 -7.82 -6.99
C SER A 133 7.16 -7.22 -6.03
N SER A 134 7.61 -6.35 -5.12
CA SER A 134 6.75 -5.67 -4.16
C SER A 134 5.70 -4.78 -4.83
N LEU A 135 6.09 -4.02 -5.85
CA LEU A 135 5.16 -3.22 -6.65
C LEU A 135 4.08 -4.08 -7.30
N THR A 136 4.46 -5.26 -7.82
CA THR A 136 3.51 -6.20 -8.44
C THR A 136 2.46 -6.65 -7.44
N THR A 137 2.88 -7.02 -6.22
CA THR A 137 1.98 -7.39 -5.12
C THR A 137 1.05 -6.23 -4.74
N ILE A 138 1.61 -5.02 -4.58
CA ILE A 138 0.80 -3.83 -4.23
C ILE A 138 -0.21 -3.51 -5.34
N ALA A 139 0.18 -3.59 -6.61
CA ALA A 139 -0.73 -3.37 -7.74
C ALA A 139 -1.89 -4.36 -7.77
N ALA A 140 -1.63 -5.64 -7.44
CA ALA A 140 -2.68 -6.63 -7.27
C ALA A 140 -3.64 -6.24 -6.13
N LEU A 141 -3.11 -5.85 -4.96
CA LEU A 141 -3.93 -5.43 -3.82
C LEU A 141 -4.77 -4.17 -4.09
N ILE A 142 -4.24 -3.19 -4.84
CA ILE A 142 -4.99 -2.01 -5.33
C ILE A 142 -6.19 -2.47 -6.16
N THR A 143 -5.96 -3.40 -7.09
CA THR A 143 -7.01 -3.96 -7.95
C THR A 143 -8.06 -4.71 -7.12
N GLU A 144 -7.64 -5.58 -6.20
CA GLU A 144 -8.57 -6.31 -5.32
C GLU A 144 -9.36 -5.35 -4.41
N THR A 145 -8.73 -4.29 -3.90
CA THR A 145 -9.44 -3.27 -3.13
C THR A 145 -10.55 -2.62 -3.96
N SER A 146 -10.28 -2.30 -5.23
CA SER A 146 -11.28 -1.75 -6.14
C SER A 146 -12.43 -2.73 -6.45
N ARG A 147 -12.16 -4.04 -6.44
CA ARG A 147 -13.18 -5.10 -6.63
C ARG A 147 -14.03 -5.33 -5.40
N VAL A 148 -13.43 -5.26 -4.21
CA VAL A 148 -14.14 -5.49 -2.93
C VAL A 148 -15.03 -4.30 -2.54
N MET A 149 -14.60 -3.08 -2.85
CA MET A 149 -15.29 -1.85 -2.41
C MET A 149 -16.78 -1.79 -2.80
N PRO A 150 -17.21 -2.14 -4.03
CA PRO A 150 -18.63 -2.21 -4.40
C PRO A 150 -19.46 -3.18 -3.53
N HIS A 151 -18.89 -4.32 -3.12
CA HIS A 151 -19.59 -5.29 -2.25
C HIS A 151 -19.81 -4.73 -0.86
N VAL A 152 -18.79 -4.07 -0.31
CA VAL A 152 -18.90 -3.42 1.00
C VAL A 152 -19.92 -2.28 0.97
N VAL A 153 -19.88 -1.42 -0.05
CA VAL A 153 -20.86 -0.34 -0.20
C VAL A 153 -22.28 -0.90 -0.37
N ALA A 154 -22.46 -1.95 -1.15
CA ALA A 154 -23.78 -2.57 -1.35
C ALA A 154 -24.34 -3.16 -0.05
N ASN A 155 -23.48 -3.79 0.77
CA ASN A 155 -23.87 -4.30 2.08
C ASN A 155 -24.19 -3.18 3.08
N GLU A 156 -23.41 -2.10 3.10
CA GLU A 156 -23.69 -0.92 3.95
C GLU A 156 -25.01 -0.21 3.60
N LEU A 157 -25.52 -0.40 2.38
CA LEU A 157 -26.74 0.19 1.86
C LEU A 157 -27.93 -0.79 1.80
N ASP A 158 -27.77 -2.04 2.28
CA ASP A 158 -28.76 -3.11 2.20
C ASP A 158 -29.28 -3.38 0.76
N VAL A 159 -28.36 -3.36 -0.23
CA VAL A 159 -28.64 -3.59 -1.66
C VAL A 159 -27.66 -4.57 -2.32
N GLU A 160 -27.30 -5.64 -1.62
CA GLU A 160 -26.28 -6.62 -2.05
C GLU A 160 -26.46 -7.15 -3.48
N GLN A 161 -27.70 -7.20 -3.99
CA GLN A 161 -28.01 -7.62 -5.35
C GLN A 161 -27.36 -6.77 -6.46
N ILE A 162 -26.90 -5.55 -6.15
CA ILE A 162 -26.23 -4.67 -7.14
C ILE A 162 -24.70 -4.81 -7.14
N ALA A 163 -24.14 -5.53 -6.16
CA ALA A 163 -22.69 -5.54 -5.93
C ALA A 163 -21.88 -6.06 -7.14
N GLU A 164 -22.33 -7.17 -7.74
CA GLU A 164 -21.65 -7.77 -8.91
C GLU A 164 -21.72 -6.88 -10.14
N ALA A 165 -22.87 -6.23 -10.37
CA ALA A 165 -23.03 -5.28 -11.47
C ALA A 165 -22.16 -4.04 -11.26
N ALA A 166 -22.08 -3.53 -10.03
CA ALA A 166 -21.23 -2.41 -9.68
C ALA A 166 -19.73 -2.74 -9.82
N GLU A 167 -19.30 -3.93 -9.38
CA GLU A 167 -17.93 -4.42 -9.62
C GLU A 167 -17.66 -4.49 -11.12
N THR A 168 -18.48 -5.19 -11.90
CA THR A 168 -18.27 -5.35 -13.34
C THR A 168 -18.13 -4.00 -14.05
N ASN A 169 -19.10 -3.10 -13.86
CA ASN A 169 -19.11 -1.80 -14.51
C ASN A 169 -17.89 -0.95 -14.12
N THR A 170 -17.46 -0.99 -12.85
CA THR A 170 -16.30 -0.20 -12.41
C THR A 170 -14.98 -0.80 -12.86
N GLN A 171 -14.85 -2.12 -12.92
CA GLN A 171 -13.65 -2.79 -13.44
C GLN A 171 -13.49 -2.59 -14.96
N GLU A 172 -14.60 -2.50 -15.70
CA GLU A 172 -14.56 -2.14 -17.13
C GLU A 172 -13.93 -0.76 -17.36
N CYS A 173 -14.16 0.20 -16.46
CA CYS A 173 -13.52 1.53 -16.54
C CYS A 173 -12.00 1.51 -16.36
N TRP A 174 -11.44 0.41 -15.86
CA TRP A 174 -10.00 0.26 -15.57
C TRP A 174 -9.29 -0.57 -16.62
N ASN A 175 -10.03 -1.14 -17.58
CA ASN A 175 -9.44 -1.87 -18.69
C ASN A 175 -8.72 -0.87 -19.61
N PRO A 176 -7.38 -0.97 -19.78
CA PRO A 176 -6.62 -0.05 -20.62
C PRO A 176 -7.13 0.02 -22.08
N GLU A 177 -7.69 -1.09 -22.59
CA GLU A 177 -8.28 -1.14 -23.93
C GLU A 177 -9.54 -0.27 -24.02
N THR A 178 -10.34 -0.22 -22.96
CA THR A 178 -11.53 0.63 -22.87
C THR A 178 -11.18 2.09 -22.59
N MET A 179 -10.18 2.33 -21.72
CA MET A 179 -9.82 3.68 -21.24
C MET A 179 -9.33 4.65 -22.31
N MET A 180 -8.76 4.14 -23.41
CA MET A 180 -8.20 4.96 -24.49
C MET A 180 -8.87 4.74 -25.85
N ALA A 181 -9.91 3.90 -25.93
CA ALA A 181 -10.65 3.66 -27.17
C ALA A 181 -11.53 4.84 -27.62
N GLU A 182 -11.78 5.81 -26.72
CA GLU A 182 -12.59 7.01 -26.99
C GLU A 182 -11.77 8.32 -27.06
N ALA A 183 -10.43 8.26 -27.05
CA ALA A 183 -9.54 9.43 -27.11
C ALA A 183 -9.02 9.69 -28.54
#